data_AF-A0A5J5FD82-F1
#
_entry.id   AF-A0A5J5FD82-F1
#
_cell.length_a   1.000
_cell.length_b   1.000
_cell.length_c   1.000
_cell.angle_alpha   90.00
_cell.angle_beta   90.00
_cell.angle_gamma   90.00
#
_symmetry.space_group_name_H-M   'P 1'
#
loop_
_entity.id
_entity.type
_entity.pdbx_description
1 polymer ?
#
loop_
_entity_poly.entity_id
_entity_poly.type
_entity_poly.pdbx_seq_one_letter_code
_entity_poly.pdbx_strand_id
1 'polypeptide(L)'
;MPRVGIITSDFRFYHDVIKQLRLWKIPFVSLDLKGSIPDDVVVILSSIRDEIDLPDQVKAQDGIDGIRRAIPRLLNKTMFKDLIIGIDPGPKPGIAVFGDDVLLEAFECPTVSSVRKFVDSISMSYSYENIVIKIGNGDKPNREIIINRLSDMDISIEVVNEKNTSTPHKIHDNALSAARIAQINGLYPIKRIPVKFSRKNVYEKEFVTLKNVIEGTGAAERRGTNST
;
A
#
# COMPACT_ATOMS: atom_id res chain seq x y z
N MET A 1 2.68 -16.85 11.34
CA MET A 1 2.16 -15.61 10.70
C MET A 1 3.21 -14.54 10.87
N PRO A 2 3.80 -14.05 9.77
CA PRO A 2 4.88 -13.07 9.81
C PRO A 2 4.42 -11.75 10.43
N ARG A 3 5.30 -11.14 11.24
CA ARG A 3 5.00 -9.91 11.98
C ARG A 3 6.16 -8.91 11.90
N VAL A 4 5.85 -7.67 12.22
CA VAL A 4 6.83 -6.59 12.35
C VAL A 4 7.35 -6.52 13.79
N GLY A 5 8.66 -6.51 13.97
CA GLY A 5 9.29 -6.17 15.24
C GLY A 5 9.46 -4.65 15.36
N ILE A 6 9.28 -4.08 16.54
CA ILE A 6 9.54 -2.66 16.79
C ILE A 6 10.62 -2.56 17.85
N ILE A 7 11.73 -1.90 17.53
CA ILE A 7 12.82 -1.65 18.47
C ILE A 7 13.30 -0.21 18.32
N THR A 8 13.07 0.61 19.34
CA THR A 8 13.40 2.03 19.27
C THR A 8 13.44 2.65 20.65
N SER A 9 14.32 3.62 20.83
CA SER A 9 14.35 4.51 21.99
C SER A 9 13.57 5.82 21.75
N ASP A 10 13.21 6.13 20.49
CA ASP A 10 12.43 7.31 20.14
C ASP A 10 10.93 7.06 20.40
N PHE A 11 10.46 7.56 21.54
CA PHE A 11 9.07 7.44 21.97
C PHE A 11 8.05 7.99 20.95
N ARG A 12 8.39 9.06 20.22
CA ARG A 12 7.47 9.63 19.22
C ARG A 12 7.34 8.70 18.03
N PHE A 13 8.45 8.16 17.54
CA PHE A 13 8.46 7.17 16.47
C PHE A 13 7.71 5.90 16.88
N TYR A 14 7.98 5.38 18.08
CA TYR A 14 7.31 4.19 18.62
C TYR A 14 5.78 4.32 18.59
N HIS A 15 5.26 5.44 19.11
CA HIS A 15 3.82 5.68 19.15
C HIS A 15 3.19 5.88 17.77
N ASP A 16 3.89 6.55 16.86
CA ASP A 16 3.42 6.71 15.49
C ASP A 16 3.38 5.36 14.77
N VAL A 17 4.46 4.58 14.81
CA VAL A 17 4.54 3.23 14.20
C VAL A 17 3.42 2.32 14.73
N ILE A 18 3.22 2.24 16.04
CA ILE A 18 2.14 1.42 16.62
C ILE A 18 0.77 1.87 16.12
N LYS A 19 0.53 3.19 16.07
CA LYS A 19 -0.74 3.73 15.56
C LYS A 19 -0.95 3.30 14.11
N GLN A 20 0.07 3.44 13.26
CA GLN A 20 -0.03 3.07 11.86
C GLN A 20 -0.20 1.55 11.68
N LEU A 21 0.57 0.71 12.38
CA LEU A 21 0.46 -0.76 12.28
C LEU A 21 -0.95 -1.24 12.67
N ARG A 22 -1.55 -0.63 13.69
CA ARG A 22 -2.96 -0.91 14.07
C ARG A 22 -3.95 -0.47 13.00
N LEU A 23 -3.76 0.71 12.40
CA LEU A 23 -4.63 1.20 11.32
C LEU A 23 -4.57 0.29 10.08
N TRP A 24 -3.37 -0.19 9.74
CA TRP A 24 -3.13 -1.09 8.61
C TRP A 24 -3.41 -2.56 8.94
N LYS A 25 -3.74 -2.88 10.20
CA LYS A 25 -3.96 -4.24 10.72
C LYS A 25 -2.78 -5.17 10.46
N ILE A 26 -1.56 -4.63 10.47
CA ILE A 26 -0.33 -5.39 10.35
C ILE A 26 0.01 -5.95 11.74
N PRO A 27 0.23 -7.26 11.89
CA PRO A 27 0.61 -7.83 13.17
C PRO A 27 2.03 -7.40 13.56
N PHE A 28 2.23 -7.11 14.84
CA PHE A 28 3.52 -6.62 15.34
C PHE A 28 3.82 -7.07 16.77
N VAL A 29 5.07 -6.86 17.18
CA VAL A 29 5.56 -7.07 18.55
C VAL A 29 6.60 -6.00 18.90
N SER A 30 6.55 -5.47 20.11
CA SER A 30 7.61 -4.60 20.63
C SER A 30 8.74 -5.47 21.17
N LEU A 31 9.97 -5.19 20.75
CA LEU A 31 11.17 -5.96 21.09
C LEU A 31 12.01 -5.20 22.12
N ASP A 32 12.66 -5.96 23.01
CA ASP A 32 13.66 -5.43 23.93
C ASP A 32 15.06 -5.51 23.32
N LEU A 33 15.89 -4.47 23.52
CA LEU A 33 17.28 -4.39 23.02
C LEU A 33 18.19 -5.54 23.45
N LYS A 34 17.82 -6.26 24.52
CA LYS A 34 18.59 -7.38 25.09
C LYS A 34 17.91 -8.73 24.91
N GLY A 35 16.71 -8.76 24.32
CA GLY A 35 15.94 -9.98 24.11
C GLY A 35 16.33 -10.68 22.81
N SER A 36 16.01 -11.96 22.69
CA SER A 36 16.03 -12.64 21.39
C SER A 36 14.90 -12.15 20.50
N ILE A 37 15.15 -12.08 19.20
CA ILE A 37 14.14 -11.73 18.19
C ILE A 37 13.33 -13.01 17.90
N PRO A 38 11.99 -13.00 18.01
CA PRO A 38 11.17 -14.14 17.63
C PRO A 38 11.32 -14.52 16.15
N ASP A 39 11.33 -15.82 15.83
CA ASP A 39 11.51 -16.32 14.45
C ASP A 39 10.41 -15.88 13.48
N ASP A 40 9.24 -15.47 13.98
CA ASP A 40 8.13 -14.96 13.17
C ASP A 40 8.22 -13.45 12.88
N VAL A 41 9.27 -12.77 13.37
CA VAL A 41 9.61 -11.38 13.02
C VAL A 41 10.46 -11.36 11.75
N VAL A 42 9.87 -10.89 10.65
CA VAL A 42 10.54 -10.89 9.33
C VAL A 42 11.18 -9.55 8.97
N VAL A 43 10.91 -8.51 9.76
CA VAL A 43 11.44 -7.16 9.58
C VAL A 43 11.33 -6.39 10.89
N ILE A 44 12.33 -5.57 11.18
CA ILE A 44 12.42 -4.78 12.40
C ILE A 44 12.34 -3.29 12.05
N LEU A 45 11.41 -2.56 12.66
CA LEU A 45 11.29 -1.11 12.54
C LEU A 45 11.98 -0.39 13.70
N SER A 46 12.69 0.67 13.35
CA SER A 46 13.38 1.55 14.28
C SER A 46 13.43 2.98 13.72
N SER A 47 13.67 3.96 14.58
CA SER A 47 13.83 5.34 14.15
C SER A 47 15.17 5.52 13.46
N ILE A 48 15.25 6.42 12.47
CA ILE A 48 16.54 6.89 11.92
C ILE A 48 17.48 7.49 12.98
N ARG A 49 16.95 7.86 14.15
CA ARG A 49 17.74 8.39 15.28
C ARG A 49 18.30 7.30 16.19
N ASP A 50 17.85 6.07 16.04
CA ASP A 50 18.38 4.97 16.84
C ASP A 50 19.75 4.53 16.30
N GLU A 51 20.72 4.38 17.20
CA GLU A 51 22.08 3.97 16.86
C GLU A 51 22.22 2.46 16.66
N ILE A 52 21.26 1.68 17.17
CA ILE A 52 21.26 0.21 17.04
C ILE A 52 21.26 -0.21 15.57
N ASP A 53 22.05 -1.23 15.25
CA ASP A 53 22.10 -1.87 13.94
C ASP A 53 21.83 -3.38 14.09
N LEU A 54 20.76 -3.87 13.45
CA LEU A 54 20.30 -5.25 13.50
C LEU A 54 20.10 -5.81 12.09
N PRO A 55 20.22 -7.13 11.90
CA PRO A 55 19.77 -7.78 10.67
C PRO A 55 18.31 -7.44 10.37
N ASP A 56 18.01 -7.22 9.09
CA ASP A 56 16.65 -6.95 8.60
C ASP A 56 15.95 -5.74 9.25
N GLN A 57 16.74 -4.80 9.77
CA GLN A 57 16.27 -3.54 10.30
C GLN A 57 15.99 -2.53 9.19
N VAL A 58 14.87 -1.85 9.34
CA VAL A 58 14.46 -0.68 8.58
C VAL A 58 14.46 0.51 9.53
N LYS A 59 15.38 1.44 9.29
CA LYS A 59 15.41 2.75 9.94
C LYS A 59 14.52 3.70 9.15
N ALA A 60 13.45 4.18 9.77
CA ALA A 60 12.43 4.98 9.12
C ALA A 60 12.26 6.35 9.78
N GLN A 61 11.82 7.33 8.99
CA GLN A 61 11.60 8.69 9.49
C GLN A 61 10.34 8.79 10.35
N ASP A 62 9.28 8.08 9.93
CA ASP A 62 7.99 8.03 10.60
C ASP A 62 7.33 6.66 10.40
N GLY A 63 6.14 6.47 10.98
CA GLY A 63 5.43 5.20 10.94
C GLY A 63 4.93 4.79 9.57
N ILE A 64 4.57 5.73 8.70
CA ILE A 64 4.12 5.42 7.34
C ILE A 64 5.31 4.98 6.49
N ASP A 65 6.41 5.71 6.54
CA ASP A 65 7.65 5.35 5.85
C ASP A 65 8.13 3.95 6.29
N GLY A 66 8.12 3.67 7.59
CA GLY A 66 8.49 2.36 8.14
C GLY A 66 7.60 1.24 7.64
N ILE A 67 6.28 1.40 7.69
CA ILE A 67 5.34 0.37 7.20
C ILE A 67 5.56 0.08 5.72
N ARG A 68 5.65 1.11 4.87
CA ARG A 68 5.84 0.94 3.43
C ARG A 68 7.12 0.17 3.12
N ARG A 69 8.22 0.50 3.80
CA ARG A 69 9.50 -0.21 3.69
C ARG A 69 9.45 -1.65 4.21
N ALA A 70 8.60 -1.93 5.21
CA ALA A 70 8.44 -3.27 5.79
C ALA A 70 7.54 -4.21 4.96
N ILE A 71 6.61 -3.66 4.16
CA ILE A 71 5.61 -4.44 3.43
C ILE A 71 6.22 -5.52 2.50
N PRO A 72 7.25 -5.26 1.67
CA PRO A 72 7.84 -6.31 0.84
C PRO A 72 8.26 -7.53 1.65
N ARG A 73 8.91 -7.32 2.81
CA ARG A 73 9.36 -8.42 3.70
C ARG A 73 8.19 -9.19 4.31
N LEU A 74 7.12 -8.50 4.68
CA LEU A 74 5.88 -9.14 5.14
C LEU A 74 5.23 -10.03 4.07
N LEU A 75 5.47 -9.71 2.80
CA LEU A 75 5.03 -10.48 1.63
C LEU A 75 6.10 -11.47 1.13
N ASN A 76 7.14 -11.73 1.92
CA ASN A 76 8.27 -12.60 1.59
C ASN A 76 8.99 -12.19 0.30
N LYS A 77 9.18 -10.88 0.11
CA LYS A 77 9.86 -10.25 -1.03
C LYS A 77 10.95 -9.31 -0.54
N THR A 78 12.02 -9.16 -1.31
CA THR A 78 13.05 -8.13 -1.05
C THR A 78 12.57 -6.75 -1.50
N MET A 79 11.91 -6.69 -2.65
CA MET A 79 11.25 -5.52 -3.24
C MET A 79 10.10 -5.96 -4.14
N PHE A 80 9.26 -5.03 -4.57
CA PHE A 80 8.27 -5.30 -5.61
C PHE A 80 8.91 -5.33 -7.00
N LYS A 81 8.41 -6.17 -7.91
CA LYS A 81 8.82 -6.07 -9.31
C LYS A 81 8.16 -4.85 -9.93
N ASP A 82 6.84 -4.73 -9.78
CA ASP A 82 6.07 -3.65 -10.38
C ASP A 82 5.27 -2.92 -9.29
N LEU A 83 5.51 -1.61 -9.16
CA LEU A 83 4.72 -0.70 -8.32
C LEU A 83 3.84 0.18 -9.20
N ILE A 84 2.53 0.10 -9.02
CA ILE A 84 1.56 0.87 -9.81
C ILE A 84 0.82 1.83 -8.89
N ILE A 85 0.86 3.11 -9.22
CA ILE A 85 0.09 4.16 -8.54
C ILE A 85 -1.09 4.55 -9.43
N GLY A 86 -2.30 4.16 -9.06
CA GLY A 86 -3.53 4.63 -9.68
C GLY A 86 -3.97 5.96 -9.07
N ILE A 87 -4.39 6.90 -9.90
CA ILE A 87 -4.88 8.22 -9.50
C ILE A 87 -6.24 8.48 -10.16
N ASP A 88 -7.27 8.66 -9.34
CA ASP A 88 -8.59 9.14 -9.76
C ASP A 88 -8.62 10.68 -9.67
N PRO A 89 -8.67 11.43 -10.79
CA PRO A 89 -8.67 12.88 -10.74
C PRO A 89 -9.96 13.45 -10.14
N GLY A 90 -9.82 14.57 -9.43
CA GLY A 90 -10.94 15.29 -8.86
C GLY A 90 -10.46 16.36 -7.88
N PRO A 91 -11.38 17.09 -7.21
CA PRO A 91 -10.99 18.08 -6.20
C PRO A 91 -10.28 17.44 -4.99
N LYS A 92 -10.64 16.19 -4.68
CA LYS A 92 -9.98 15.31 -3.71
C LYS A 92 -9.56 14.02 -4.41
N PRO A 93 -8.42 14.01 -5.12
CA PRO A 93 -8.03 12.86 -5.92
C PRO A 93 -7.94 11.58 -5.08
N GLY A 94 -8.38 10.46 -5.63
CA GLY A 94 -8.10 9.16 -5.06
C GLY A 94 -6.69 8.71 -5.44
N ILE A 95 -5.99 8.05 -4.53
CA ILE A 95 -4.74 7.34 -4.80
C ILE A 95 -4.91 5.88 -4.36
N ALA A 96 -4.42 4.96 -5.18
CA ALA A 96 -4.26 3.56 -4.82
C ALA A 96 -2.89 3.06 -5.27
N VAL A 97 -2.26 2.22 -4.46
CA VAL A 97 -0.93 1.66 -4.74
C VAL A 97 -1.03 0.14 -4.78
N PHE A 98 -0.55 -0.44 -5.88
CA PHE A 98 -0.38 -1.87 -6.04
C PHE A 98 1.11 -2.22 -6.10
N GLY A 99 1.49 -3.30 -5.44
CA GLY A 99 2.78 -3.96 -5.62
C GLY A 99 2.54 -5.41 -6.06
N ASP A 100 3.00 -5.78 -7.25
CA ASP A 100 2.80 -7.11 -7.85
C ASP A 100 1.33 -7.60 -7.75
N ASP A 101 0.39 -6.77 -8.21
CA ASP A 101 -1.07 -6.99 -8.18
C ASP A 101 -1.74 -7.06 -6.80
N VAL A 102 -1.01 -6.82 -5.72
CA VAL A 102 -1.57 -6.69 -4.37
C VAL A 102 -1.86 -5.23 -4.05
N LEU A 103 -3.12 -4.91 -3.73
CA LEU A 103 -3.50 -3.57 -3.25
C LEU A 103 -2.89 -3.34 -1.85
N LEU A 104 -1.94 -2.42 -1.78
CA LEU A 104 -1.17 -2.09 -0.57
C LEU A 104 -1.87 -1.01 0.25
N GLU A 105 -2.27 0.07 -0.41
CA GLU A 105 -2.99 1.19 0.21
C GLU A 105 -3.91 1.89 -0.79
N ALA A 106 -4.99 2.48 -0.28
CA ALA A 106 -5.88 3.33 -1.05
C ALA A 106 -6.46 4.43 -0.13
N PHE A 107 -6.41 5.68 -0.57
CA PHE A 107 -6.88 6.83 0.21
C PHE A 107 -7.23 8.02 -0.68
N GLU A 108 -7.96 9.00 -0.13
CA GLU A 108 -8.23 10.26 -0.79
C GLU A 108 -7.21 11.33 -0.35
N CYS A 109 -6.67 12.04 -1.32
CA CYS A 109 -5.90 13.25 -1.08
C CYS A 109 -6.83 14.37 -0.56
N PRO A 110 -6.34 15.22 0.37
CA PRO A 110 -7.09 16.40 0.81
C PRO A 110 -7.40 17.38 -0.33
N THR A 111 -6.46 17.52 -1.27
CA THR A 111 -6.58 18.42 -2.43
C THR A 111 -5.77 17.90 -3.62
N VAL A 112 -6.09 18.37 -4.84
CA VAL A 112 -5.29 18.13 -6.04
C VAL A 112 -3.82 18.54 -5.88
N SER A 113 -3.55 19.63 -5.15
CA SER A 113 -2.19 20.13 -4.92
C SER A 113 -1.34 19.22 -4.05
N SER A 114 -1.97 18.33 -3.27
CA SER A 114 -1.26 17.42 -2.37
C SER A 114 -0.76 16.13 -3.03
N VAL A 115 -1.20 15.84 -4.26
CA VAL A 115 -0.90 14.57 -4.96
C VAL A 115 0.61 14.33 -5.06
N ARG A 116 1.39 15.33 -5.50
CA ARG A 116 2.85 15.20 -5.61
C ARG A 116 3.50 14.73 -4.31
N LYS A 117 3.16 15.35 -3.18
CA LYS A 117 3.70 14.97 -1.86
C LYS A 117 3.45 13.49 -1.54
N PHE A 118 2.26 12.98 -1.85
CA PHE A 118 1.94 11.57 -1.61
C PHE A 118 2.67 10.64 -2.57
N VAL A 119 2.77 11.00 -3.84
CA VAL A 119 3.52 10.20 -4.84
C VAL A 119 5.02 10.16 -4.51
N ASP A 120 5.62 11.27 -4.10
CA ASP A 120 7.01 11.31 -3.60
C ASP A 120 7.17 10.38 -2.40
N SER A 121 6.29 10.51 -1.40
CA SER A 121 6.32 9.68 -0.20
C SER A 121 6.12 8.19 -0.49
N ILE A 122 5.32 7.83 -1.49
CA ILE A 122 5.12 6.43 -1.91
C ILE A 122 6.38 5.92 -2.62
N SER A 123 6.86 6.66 -3.63
CA SER A 123 8.01 6.28 -4.46
C SER A 123 9.34 6.24 -3.70
N MET A 124 9.47 6.98 -2.60
CA MET A 124 10.67 6.97 -1.75
C MET A 124 10.66 5.90 -0.65
N SER A 125 9.47 5.42 -0.26
CA SER A 125 9.33 4.48 0.86
C SER A 125 9.16 3.02 0.41
N TYR A 126 8.48 2.75 -0.71
CA TYR A 126 8.46 1.38 -1.25
C TYR A 126 9.73 1.09 -2.04
N SER A 127 10.24 -0.14 -1.91
CA SER A 127 11.29 -0.66 -2.79
C SER A 127 10.65 -1.37 -3.98
N TYR A 128 11.09 -1.05 -5.19
CA TYR A 128 10.57 -1.60 -6.44
C TYR A 128 11.64 -1.63 -7.54
N GLU A 129 11.43 -2.48 -8.56
CA GLU A 129 12.21 -2.45 -9.80
C GLU A 129 11.61 -1.47 -10.82
N ASN A 130 10.30 -1.55 -11.06
CA ASN A 130 9.58 -0.69 -11.99
C ASN A 130 8.47 0.09 -11.27
N ILE A 131 8.23 1.31 -11.71
CA ILE A 131 7.13 2.16 -11.23
C ILE A 131 6.40 2.84 -12.38
N VAL A 132 5.07 2.87 -12.29
CA VAL A 132 4.21 3.58 -13.24
C VAL A 132 3.05 4.25 -12.52
N ILE A 133 2.71 5.46 -12.98
CA ILE A 133 1.55 6.20 -12.52
C ILE A 133 0.47 6.11 -13.59
N LYS A 134 -0.72 5.66 -13.21
CA LYS A 134 -1.90 5.60 -14.08
C LYS A 134 -2.93 6.61 -13.62
N ILE A 135 -3.35 7.49 -14.51
CA ILE A 135 -4.28 8.58 -14.20
C ILE A 135 -5.55 8.41 -15.02
N GLY A 136 -6.69 8.43 -14.34
CA GLY A 136 -8.00 8.40 -14.97
C GLY A 136 -8.23 9.55 -15.96
N ASN A 137 -9.10 9.33 -16.96
CA ASN A 137 -9.46 10.34 -17.94
C ASN A 137 -10.74 11.12 -17.58
N GLY A 138 -11.41 10.80 -16.45
CA GLY A 138 -12.74 11.30 -16.08
C GLY A 138 -12.85 12.81 -15.85
N ASP A 139 -11.89 13.44 -15.15
CA ASP A 139 -11.89 14.88 -14.86
C ASP A 139 -10.67 15.54 -15.50
N LYS A 140 -10.87 16.09 -16.71
CA LYS A 140 -9.81 16.73 -17.50
C LYS A 140 -9.13 17.89 -16.76
N PRO A 141 -9.83 18.90 -16.21
CA PRO A 141 -9.18 19.99 -15.49
C PRO A 141 -8.25 19.53 -14.36
N ASN A 142 -8.73 18.66 -13.46
CA ASN A 142 -7.91 18.19 -12.34
C ASN A 142 -6.79 17.26 -12.82
N ARG A 143 -7.02 16.43 -13.84
CA ARG A 143 -5.99 15.58 -14.44
C ARG A 143 -4.82 16.39 -14.98
N GLU A 144 -5.06 17.46 -15.74
CA GLU A 144 -3.96 18.27 -16.28
C GLU A 144 -3.13 18.92 -15.17
N ILE A 145 -3.77 19.34 -14.07
CA ILE A 145 -3.05 19.85 -12.88
C ILE A 145 -2.17 18.74 -12.28
N ILE A 146 -2.69 17.53 -12.15
CA ILE A 146 -1.94 16.39 -11.62
C ILE A 146 -0.75 16.06 -12.53
N ILE A 147 -0.96 15.90 -13.83
CA ILE A 147 0.11 15.62 -14.82
C ILE A 147 1.21 16.66 -14.73
N ASN A 148 0.86 17.95 -14.76
CA ASN A 148 1.84 19.02 -14.67
C ASN A 148 2.66 18.97 -13.36
N ARG A 149 2.02 18.61 -12.24
CA ARG A 149 2.70 18.48 -10.94
C ARG A 149 3.61 17.26 -10.80
N LEU A 150 3.42 16.25 -11.64
CA LEU A 150 4.21 15.02 -11.66
C LEU A 150 5.23 15.03 -12.82
N SER A 151 5.19 16.04 -13.70
CA SER A 151 5.95 16.06 -14.96
C SER A 151 7.48 16.11 -14.80
N ASP A 152 7.98 16.58 -13.66
CA ASP A 152 9.40 16.61 -13.31
C ASP A 152 9.87 15.35 -12.55
N MET A 153 8.98 14.40 -12.30
CA MET A 153 9.35 13.09 -11.75
C MET A 153 9.89 12.18 -12.84
N ASP A 154 10.92 11.41 -12.54
CA ASP A 154 11.41 10.34 -13.40
C ASP A 154 10.56 9.07 -13.25
N ILE A 155 9.24 9.21 -13.50
CA ILE A 155 8.26 8.12 -13.41
C ILE A 155 7.34 8.19 -14.63
N SER A 156 7.12 7.05 -15.29
CA SER A 156 6.19 6.97 -16.42
C SER A 156 4.76 7.28 -16.00
N ILE A 157 4.07 8.13 -16.77
CA ILE A 157 2.66 8.50 -16.55
C ILE A 157 1.83 8.02 -17.74
N GLU A 158 0.78 7.25 -17.45
CA GLU A 158 -0.19 6.75 -18.41
C GLU A 158 -1.58 7.33 -18.12
N VAL A 159 -2.24 7.89 -19.14
CA VAL A 159 -3.64 8.30 -19.02
C VAL A 159 -4.54 7.18 -19.50
N VAL A 160 -5.42 6.68 -18.62
CA VAL A 160 -6.27 5.50 -18.88
C VAL A 160 -7.74 5.87 -19.03
N ASN A 161 -8.47 5.11 -19.85
CA ASN A 161 -9.88 5.37 -20.14
C ASN A 161 -10.82 4.60 -19.21
N GLU A 162 -11.57 5.32 -18.39
CA GLU A 162 -12.49 4.78 -17.38
C GLU A 162 -13.88 4.41 -17.92
N LYS A 163 -14.17 4.63 -19.22
CA LYS A 163 -15.53 4.43 -19.78
C LYS A 163 -16.11 3.02 -19.61
N ASN A 164 -15.28 2.02 -19.28
CA ASN A 164 -15.71 0.64 -19.00
C ASN A 164 -15.61 0.23 -17.51
N THR A 165 -15.16 1.12 -16.62
CA THR A 165 -14.96 0.82 -15.17
C THR A 165 -16.12 1.27 -14.29
N SER A 166 -17.07 2.02 -14.86
CA SER A 166 -18.28 2.47 -14.18
C SER A 166 -19.40 1.44 -14.25
N THR A 167 -19.25 0.33 -13.52
CA THR A 167 -20.45 -0.31 -12.99
C THR A 167 -21.13 0.71 -12.06
N PRO A 168 -22.45 0.98 -12.19
CA PRO A 168 -23.14 1.96 -11.35
C PRO A 168 -23.27 1.41 -9.93
N HIS A 169 -22.17 1.43 -9.18
CA HIS A 169 -22.17 1.17 -7.76
C HIS A 169 -22.55 2.46 -7.06
N LYS A 170 -23.51 2.39 -6.13
CA LYS A 170 -23.93 3.51 -5.27
C LYS A 170 -22.83 4.05 -4.33
N ILE A 171 -21.59 3.58 -4.49
CA ILE A 171 -20.43 3.94 -3.67
C ILE A 171 -19.53 4.80 -4.56
N HIS A 172 -19.70 6.11 -4.47
CA HIS A 172 -18.67 7.07 -4.90
C HIS A 172 -17.60 7.11 -3.81
N ASP A 173 -16.42 6.58 -4.14
CA ASP A 173 -15.22 6.54 -3.30
C ASP A 173 -14.04 6.70 -4.26
N ASN A 174 -13.35 7.84 -4.21
CA ASN A 174 -12.32 8.15 -5.21
C ASN A 174 -11.12 7.21 -5.06
N ALA A 175 -10.82 6.74 -3.85
CA ALA A 175 -9.76 5.77 -3.62
C ALA A 175 -10.07 4.41 -4.28
N LEU A 176 -11.35 4.01 -4.31
CA LEU A 176 -11.78 2.80 -5.01
C LEU A 176 -11.67 2.96 -6.54
N SER A 177 -12.07 4.12 -7.06
CA SER A 177 -11.87 4.45 -8.48
C SER A 177 -10.40 4.41 -8.86
N ALA A 178 -9.53 4.97 -8.02
CA ALA A 178 -8.08 4.95 -8.20
C ALA A 178 -7.54 3.51 -8.22
N ALA A 179 -8.06 2.63 -7.38
CA ALA A 179 -7.68 1.22 -7.38
C ALA A 179 -8.06 0.50 -8.69
N ARG A 180 -9.23 0.81 -9.25
CA ARG A 180 -9.64 0.30 -10.57
C ARG A 180 -8.76 0.85 -11.68
N ILE A 181 -8.43 2.15 -11.63
CA ILE A 181 -7.54 2.84 -12.58
C ILE A 181 -6.16 2.17 -12.64
N ALA A 182 -5.57 1.83 -11.49
CA ALA A 182 -4.27 1.16 -11.41
C ALA A 182 -4.24 -0.17 -12.19
N GLN A 183 -5.35 -0.91 -12.18
CA GLN A 183 -5.46 -2.25 -12.76
C GLN A 183 -5.84 -2.24 -14.26
N ILE A 184 -6.03 -1.08 -14.89
CA ILE A 184 -6.30 -0.98 -16.33
C ILE A 184 -5.01 -1.28 -17.12
N ASN A 185 -4.95 -2.45 -17.76
CA ASN A 185 -3.90 -2.86 -18.73
C ASN A 185 -4.49 -3.08 -20.15
N GLY A 186 -5.75 -2.67 -20.38
CA GLY A 186 -6.56 -3.09 -21.52
C GLY A 186 -7.91 -3.68 -21.08
N LEU A 187 -8.47 -4.64 -21.83
CA LEU A 187 -9.79 -5.23 -21.54
C LEU A 187 -9.82 -5.99 -20.20
N TYR A 188 -10.60 -5.49 -19.25
CA TYR A 188 -11.01 -6.24 -18.06
C TYR A 188 -11.81 -7.50 -18.46
N PRO A 189 -11.50 -8.70 -17.92
CA PRO A 189 -12.49 -9.76 -17.85
C PRO A 189 -13.57 -9.31 -16.86
N ILE A 190 -14.72 -8.89 -17.40
CA ILE A 190 -15.91 -8.56 -16.64
C ILE A 190 -16.44 -9.85 -15.98
N LYS A 191 -15.90 -10.26 -14.84
CA LYS A 191 -16.62 -11.17 -13.96
C LYS A 191 -17.66 -10.35 -13.20
N ARG A 192 -18.83 -10.18 -13.83
CA ARG A 192 -20.07 -9.74 -13.15
C ARG A 192 -20.47 -10.80 -12.13
N ILE A 193 -19.93 -10.70 -10.91
CA ILE A 193 -20.43 -11.50 -9.80
C ILE A 193 -21.43 -10.62 -9.04
N PRO A 194 -22.73 -10.98 -8.99
CA PRO A 194 -23.73 -10.21 -8.26
C PRO A 194 -23.56 -10.42 -6.76
N VAL A 195 -22.53 -9.82 -6.17
CA VAL A 195 -22.29 -9.86 -4.72
C VAL A 195 -22.75 -8.53 -4.11
N LYS A 196 -23.50 -8.57 -3.00
CA LYS A 196 -23.81 -7.37 -2.22
C LYS A 196 -22.50 -6.73 -1.73
N PHE A 197 -22.14 -5.56 -2.24
CA PHE A 197 -20.99 -4.77 -1.78
C PHE A 197 -21.33 -3.94 -0.54
N SER A 198 -20.39 -3.85 0.40
CA SER A 198 -20.40 -2.88 1.51
C SER A 198 -19.10 -2.08 1.42
N ARG A 199 -19.12 -0.79 1.77
CA ARG A 199 -17.88 0.02 1.87
C ARG A 199 -16.79 -0.67 2.69
N LYS A 200 -17.18 -1.49 3.68
CA LYS A 200 -16.24 -2.20 4.56
C LYS A 200 -15.51 -3.39 3.91
N ASN A 201 -15.96 -3.88 2.75
CA ASN A 201 -15.38 -5.07 2.12
C ASN A 201 -15.31 -5.00 0.59
N VAL A 202 -15.46 -3.79 0.02
CA VAL A 202 -15.43 -3.62 -1.44
C VAL A 202 -14.05 -3.94 -2.00
N TYR A 203 -12.99 -3.50 -1.32
CA TYR A 203 -11.62 -3.78 -1.73
C TYR A 203 -11.31 -5.27 -1.71
N GLU A 204 -11.63 -5.98 -0.63
CA GLU A 204 -11.37 -7.42 -0.50
C GLU A 204 -12.20 -8.29 -1.46
N LYS A 205 -13.25 -7.72 -2.08
CA LYS A 205 -14.06 -8.40 -3.09
C LYS A 205 -13.59 -8.16 -4.52
N GLU A 206 -13.02 -6.99 -4.79
CA GLU A 206 -12.57 -6.60 -6.13
C GLU A 206 -11.07 -6.88 -6.35
N PHE A 207 -10.26 -6.88 -5.29
CA PHE A 207 -8.81 -6.97 -5.37
C PHE A 207 -8.23 -7.97 -4.38
N VAL A 208 -7.05 -8.50 -4.71
CA VAL A 208 -6.17 -9.10 -3.71
C VAL A 208 -5.58 -7.97 -2.87
N THR A 209 -5.87 -7.94 -1.58
CA THR A 209 -5.41 -6.88 -0.67
C THR A 209 -4.28 -7.36 0.23
N LEU A 210 -3.46 -6.43 0.72
CA LEU A 210 -2.42 -6.71 1.71
C LEU A 210 -2.95 -7.53 2.90
N LYS A 211 -4.13 -7.16 3.40
CA LYS A 211 -4.82 -7.87 4.47
C LYS A 211 -5.10 -9.34 4.11
N ASN A 212 -5.68 -9.60 2.94
CA ASN A 212 -5.99 -10.95 2.49
C ASN A 212 -4.72 -11.81 2.38
N VAL A 213 -3.61 -11.23 1.93
CA VAL A 213 -2.35 -11.94 1.79
C VAL A 213 -1.74 -12.27 3.15
N ILE A 214 -1.67 -11.30 4.08
CA ILE A 214 -1.13 -11.50 5.44
C ILE A 214 -1.99 -12.51 6.25
N GLU A 215 -3.32 -12.43 6.16
CA GLU A 215 -4.22 -13.39 6.82
C GLU A 215 -4.12 -14.78 6.17
N GLY A 216 -3.92 -14.85 4.85
CA GLY A 216 -3.79 -16.08 4.08
C GLY A 216 -2.51 -16.87 4.36
N THR A 217 -1.35 -16.20 4.50
CA THR A 217 -0.08 -16.85 4.91
C THR A 217 -0.21 -17.52 6.29
N GLY A 218 -0.92 -16.88 7.23
CA GLY A 218 -1.18 -17.47 8.54
C GLY A 218 -2.07 -18.72 8.53
N ALA A 219 -2.92 -18.90 7.52
CA ALA A 219 -3.81 -20.06 7.40
C ALA A 219 -3.15 -21.27 6.72
N ALA A 220 -2.22 -21.04 5.79
CA ALA A 220 -1.44 -22.10 5.14
C ALA A 220 -0.47 -22.78 6.12
N GLU A 221 0.20 -22.01 6.99
CA GLU A 221 1.09 -22.53 8.04
C GLU A 221 0.35 -23.43 9.05
N ARG A 222 -0.87 -23.08 9.44
CA ARG A 222 -1.69 -23.87 10.39
C ARG A 222 -2.19 -25.20 9.85
N ARG A 223 -2.23 -25.38 8.53
CA ARG A 223 -2.61 -26.67 7.91
C ARG A 223 -1.42 -27.63 7.78
N GLY A 224 -0.18 -27.13 7.81
CA GLY A 224 1.03 -27.94 7.74
C GLY A 224 1.44 -28.59 9.08
N THR A 225 0.89 -28.14 10.20
CA THR A 225 1.26 -28.64 11.55
C THR A 225 0.34 -29.73 12.10
N ASN A 226 -0.64 -30.21 11.33
CA ASN A 226 -1.56 -31.30 11.73
C ASN A 226 -1.28 -32.62 11.02
N SER A 227 -0.09 -32.79 10.46
CA SER A 227 0.35 -34.05 9.83
C SER A 227 1.77 -34.39 10.23
N THR A 228 1.94 -34.76 11.51
CA THR A 228 2.94 -35.73 12.01
C THR A 228 2.59 -36.09 13.44
#